data_AF-A0A358CQW0-F1
#
_entry.id   AF-A0A358CQW0-F1
#
_cell.length_a   1.000
_cell.length_b   1.000
_cell.length_c   1.000
_cell.angle_alpha   90.00
_cell.angle_beta   90.00
_cell.angle_gamma   90.00
#
_symmetry.space_group_name_H-M   'P 1'
#
loop_
_entity.id
_entity.type
_entity.pdbx_description
1 polymer ?
#
loop_
_entity_poly.entity_id
_entity_poly.type
_entity_poly.pdbx_seq_one_letter_code
_entity_poly.pdbx_strand_id
1 'polypeptide(L)'
;STDERGWIQIDSQYRTAAPGVYAIGDCVPGPMLAHKAEEDGVACVEAMQSGWCHVNYGLVPAVVFTHPEIATVGRTEEQLKS
;
A
#
# COMPACT_ATOMS: atom_id res chain seq x y z
N SER A 1 5.83 -17.13 0.98
CA SER A 1 5.65 -17.27 2.44
C SER A 1 5.14 -15.95 2.99
N THR A 2 4.59 -15.97 4.20
CA THR A 2 4.15 -14.76 4.90
C THR A 2 5.12 -14.41 6.03
N ASP A 3 5.09 -13.17 6.50
CA ASP A 3 5.74 -12.80 7.78
C ASP A 3 4.90 -13.24 8.99
N GLU A 4 5.36 -12.86 10.19
CA GLU A 4 4.70 -13.12 11.46
C GLU A 4 3.30 -12.50 11.56
N ARG A 5 3.03 -11.44 10.79
CA ARG A 5 1.72 -10.77 10.73
C ARG A 5 0.79 -11.38 9.68
N GLY A 6 1.28 -12.35 8.90
CA GLY A 6 0.53 -13.00 7.82
C GLY A 6 0.59 -12.28 6.48
N TRP A 7 1.43 -11.24 6.32
CA TRP A 7 1.58 -10.53 5.06
C TRP A 7 2.46 -11.27 4.07
N ILE A 8 2.02 -11.34 2.82
CA ILE A 8 2.85 -11.82 1.71
C ILE A 8 3.99 -10.83 1.53
N GLN A 9 5.22 -11.35 1.63
CA GLN A 9 6.42 -10.54 1.42
C GLN A 9 6.56 -10.20 -0.06
N ILE A 10 6.71 -8.90 -0.34
CA ILE A 10 6.89 -8.35 -1.68
C ILE A 10 8.14 -7.46 -1.73
N ASP A 11 8.72 -7.33 -2.91
CA ASP A 11 9.74 -6.31 -3.18
C ASP A 11 9.10 -4.96 -3.59
N SER A 12 9.94 -3.99 -3.98
CA SER A 12 9.50 -2.66 -4.43
C SER A 12 8.68 -2.65 -5.74
N GLN A 13 8.58 -3.79 -6.42
CA GLN A 13 7.82 -3.99 -7.66
C GLN A 13 6.68 -5.00 -7.48
N TYR A 14 6.26 -5.22 -6.22
CA TYR A 14 5.15 -6.10 -5.86
C TYR A 14 5.37 -7.59 -6.17
N ARG A 15 6.62 -8.01 -6.45
CA ARG A 15 6.95 -9.42 -6.72
C ARG A 15 7.07 -10.21 -5.43
N THR A 16 6.51 -11.41 -5.42
CA THR A 16 6.74 -12.38 -4.34
C THR A 16 8.03 -13.17 -4.59
N ALA A 17 8.41 -14.05 -3.65
CA ALA A 17 9.52 -14.98 -3.85
C ALA A 17 9.27 -16.03 -4.95
N ALA A 18 8.01 -16.25 -5.36
CA ALA A 18 7.66 -17.17 -6.44
C ALA A 18 7.74 -16.43 -7.79
N PRO A 19 8.53 -16.94 -8.78
CA PRO A 19 8.67 -16.30 -10.08
C PRO A 19 7.31 -16.11 -10.78
N GLY A 20 7.05 -14.91 -11.28
CA GLY A 20 5.82 -14.56 -11.99
C GLY A 20 4.58 -14.39 -11.10
N VAL A 21 4.73 -14.44 -9.76
CA VAL A 21 3.64 -14.25 -8.80
C VAL A 21 3.81 -12.93 -8.06
N TYR A 22 2.72 -12.16 -8.01
CA TYR A 22 2.67 -10.81 -7.44
C TYR A 22 1.57 -10.73 -6.37
N ALA A 23 1.67 -9.76 -5.47
CA ALA A 23 0.66 -9.51 -4.44
C ALA A 23 0.51 -7.99 -4.19
N ILE A 24 -0.71 -7.54 -3.93
CA ILE A 24 -1.09 -6.13 -3.76
C ILE A 24 -2.17 -5.96 -2.69
N GLY A 25 -2.41 -4.72 -2.24
CA GLY A 25 -3.54 -4.39 -1.38
C GLY A 25 -3.44 -5.01 0.03
N ASP A 26 -4.55 -5.56 0.51
CA ASP A 26 -4.71 -5.97 1.92
C ASP A 26 -3.86 -7.17 2.34
N CYS A 27 -3.34 -7.96 1.38
CA CYS A 27 -2.49 -9.12 1.68
C CYS A 27 -0.99 -8.79 1.78
N VAL A 28 -0.61 -7.52 1.59
CA VAL A 28 0.77 -7.03 1.67
C VAL A 28 0.89 -5.88 2.68
N PRO A 29 2.11 -5.49 3.11
CA PRO A 29 2.28 -4.39 4.06
C PRO A 29 1.70 -3.05 3.55
N GLY A 30 1.03 -2.31 4.43
CA GLY A 30 0.50 -0.96 4.17
C GLY A 30 -0.90 -0.72 4.75
N PRO A 31 -1.50 0.46 4.49
CA PRO A 31 -2.89 0.73 4.84
C PRO A 31 -3.85 -0.23 4.13
N MET A 32 -4.80 -0.81 4.85
CA MET A 32 -5.84 -1.69 4.31
C MET A 32 -7.04 -0.87 3.84
N LEU A 33 -6.86 -0.18 2.72
CA LEU A 33 -7.83 0.77 2.16
C LEU A 33 -8.04 0.46 0.68
N ALA A 34 -9.29 0.55 0.21
CA ALA A 34 -9.66 0.20 -1.16
C ALA A 34 -8.83 0.95 -2.20
N HIS A 35 -8.76 2.28 -2.10
CA HIS A 35 -7.99 3.12 -3.04
C HIS A 35 -6.48 2.88 -2.97
N LYS A 36 -5.95 2.39 -1.84
CA LYS A 36 -4.55 1.96 -1.76
C LYS A 36 -4.33 0.69 -2.57
N ALA A 37 -5.23 -0.29 -2.45
CA ALA A 37 -5.15 -1.55 -3.20
C ALA A 37 -5.32 -1.32 -4.71
N GLU A 38 -6.17 -0.38 -5.11
CA GLU A 38 -6.32 0.05 -6.51
C GLU A 38 -5.02 0.63 -7.08
N GLU A 39 -4.41 1.58 -6.36
CA GLU A 39 -3.16 2.21 -6.78
C GLU A 39 -1.98 1.22 -6.81
N ASP A 40 -1.89 0.32 -5.82
CA ASP A 40 -0.92 -0.78 -5.86
C ASP A 40 -1.10 -1.65 -7.12
N GLY A 41 -2.35 -1.90 -7.52
CA GLY A 41 -2.66 -2.69 -8.70
C GLY A 41 -2.14 -2.02 -9.97
N VAL A 42 -2.39 -0.72 -10.13
CA VAL A 42 -1.87 0.08 -11.25
C VAL A 42 -0.33 0.07 -11.25
N ALA A 43 0.29 0.39 -10.12
CA ALA A 43 1.73 0.42 -9.98
C ALA A 43 2.37 -0.96 -10.27
N CYS A 44 1.74 -2.05 -9.81
CA CYS A 44 2.21 -3.41 -10.04
C CYS A 44 2.24 -3.77 -11.53
N VAL A 45 1.16 -3.48 -12.27
CA VAL A 45 1.11 -3.78 -13.72
C VAL A 45 2.03 -2.86 -14.52
N GLU A 46 2.18 -1.60 -14.12
CA GLU A 46 3.16 -0.68 -14.72
C GLU A 46 4.59 -1.18 -14.49
N ALA A 47 4.90 -1.72 -13.31
CA ALA A 47 6.19 -2.31 -13.01
C ALA A 47 6.49 -3.54 -13.87
N MET A 48 5.48 -4.37 -14.16
CA MET A 48 5.61 -5.52 -15.06
C MET A 48 5.99 -5.09 -16.48
N GLN A 49 5.43 -3.98 -16.97
CA GLN A 49 5.65 -3.52 -18.34
C GLN A 49 6.91 -2.66 -18.49
N SER A 50 7.09 -1.67 -17.60
CA SER A 50 8.10 -0.62 -17.72
C SER A 50 9.34 -0.88 -16.86
N GLY A 51 9.26 -1.80 -15.89
CA GLY A 51 10.32 -2.03 -14.92
C GLY A 51 10.41 -0.96 -13.83
N TRP A 52 9.48 0.00 -13.76
CA TRP A 52 9.45 1.05 -12.75
C TRP A 52 8.02 1.30 -12.25
N CYS A 53 7.90 1.59 -10.96
CA CYS A 53 6.66 2.05 -10.33
C CYS A 53 6.97 2.77 -9.01
N HIS A 54 6.06 3.62 -8.55
CA HIS A 54 6.16 4.22 -7.23
C HIS A 54 4.78 4.59 -6.69
N VAL A 55 4.48 4.16 -5.46
CA VAL A 55 3.32 4.64 -4.69
C VAL A 55 3.81 5.32 -3.42
N ASN A 56 3.39 6.56 -3.20
CA ASN A 56 3.71 7.29 -1.98
C ASN A 56 2.64 7.04 -0.91
N TYR A 57 2.86 6.04 -0.05
CA TYR A 57 1.93 5.72 1.04
C TYR A 57 1.73 6.83 2.06
N GLY A 58 2.65 7.81 2.13
CA GLY A 58 2.47 8.99 2.98
C GLY A 58 1.37 9.95 2.47
N LEU A 59 0.92 9.78 1.22
CA LEU A 59 -0.12 10.60 0.60
C LEU A 59 -1.44 9.85 0.41
N VAL A 60 -1.57 8.64 0.97
CA VAL A 60 -2.82 7.88 0.96
C VAL A 60 -3.76 8.45 2.04
N PRO A 61 -4.94 8.98 1.68
CA PRO A 61 -5.88 9.50 2.67
C PRO A 61 -6.58 8.36 3.42
N ALA A 62 -6.96 8.62 4.67
CA ALA A 62 -7.81 7.76 5.48
C ALA A 62 -9.11 8.50 5.84
N VAL A 63 -10.25 7.81 5.79
CA VAL A 63 -11.58 8.39 6.00
C VAL A 63 -12.41 7.52 6.94
N VAL A 64 -13.08 8.17 7.90
CA VAL A 64 -14.10 7.56 8.76
C VAL A 64 -15.45 8.22 8.45
N PHE A 65 -16.40 7.41 7.96
CA PHE A 65 -17.71 7.87 7.46
C PHE A 65 -18.76 8.04 8.56
N THR A 66 -18.39 8.67 9.68
CA THR A 66 -19.32 9.07 10.74
C THR A 66 -20.02 10.39 10.41
N HIS A 67 -20.87 10.90 11.31
CA HIS A 67 -21.41 12.26 11.22
C HIS A 67 -21.07 13.06 12.48
N PRO A 68 -20.19 14.07 12.41
CA PRO A 68 -19.44 14.51 11.21
C PRO A 68 -18.42 13.47 10.73
N GLU A 69 -18.05 13.57 9.46
CA GLU A 69 -16.98 12.76 8.86
C GLU A 69 -15.61 13.21 9.35
N ILE A 70 -14.63 12.30 9.29
CA ILE A 70 -13.23 12.59 9.63
C ILE A 70 -12.36 12.08 8.49
N ALA A 71 -11.48 12.94 7.96
CA ALA A 71 -10.51 12.58 6.94
C ALA A 71 -9.12 13.15 7.27
N THR A 72 -8.07 12.37 7.00
CA THR A 72 -6.67 12.76 7.24
C THR A 72 -5.77 12.27 6.11
N VAL A 73 -4.67 12.98 5.86
CA VAL A 73 -3.60 12.57 4.95
C VAL A 73 -2.27 13.11 5.46
N GLY A 74 -1.15 12.43 5.15
CA GLY A 74 0.16 12.86 5.60
C GLY A 74 0.50 12.43 7.02
N ARG A 75 1.44 13.15 7.63
CA ARG A 75 1.89 12.88 9.00
C ARG A 75 1.01 13.60 10.02
N THR A 76 0.81 12.95 11.14
CA THR A 76 0.22 13.56 12.34
C THR A 76 1.22 14.52 13.01
N GLU A 77 0.71 15.41 13.87
CA GLU A 77 1.56 16.30 14.67
C GLU A 77 2.56 15.53 15.54
N GLU A 78 2.14 14.41 16.13
CA GLU A 78 2.99 13.54 16.96
C GLU A 78 4.18 12.98 16.16
N GLN A 79 3.92 12.49 14.95
CA GLN A 79 4.95 11.98 14.03
C GLN A 79 5.94 13.04 13.53
N LEU A 80 5.64 14.34 13.71
CA LEU A 80 6.53 15.44 13.33
C LEU A 80 7.34 15.99 14.51
N LYS A 81 6.91 15.74 15.76
CA LYS A 81 7.61 16.19 16.97
C LYS A 81 8.77 15.28 17.37
N SER A 82 8.84 14.07 16.81
CA SER A 82 9.90 13.07 17.05
C SER A 82 11.02 13.14 16.01
#